data_AF-A0A1N6VYU3-F1
#
_entry.id   AF-A0A1N6VYU3-F1
#
_cell.length_a   1.000
_cell.length_b   1.000
_cell.length_c   1.000
_cell.angle_alpha   90.00
_cell.angle_beta   90.00
_cell.angle_gamma   90.00
#
_symmetry.space_group_name_H-M   'P 1'
#
loop_
_entity.id
_entity.type
_entity.pdbx_description
1 polymer ?
#
loop_
_entity_poly.entity_id
_entity_poly.type
_entity_poly.pdbx_seq_one_letter_code
_entity_poly.pdbx_strand_id
1 'polypeptide(L)'
;MPDLLDQLARDRGLAAAFFEGRLLPAAKLVEMIGQLVEAAKTSGPVRADAGVLDVRVVLCGVVRQLIVLDERDPAVWHRYAGIILAALRP
;
A
#
# COMPACT_ATOMS: atom_id res chain seq x y z
N MET A 1 -1.13 -7.56 -9.74
CA MET A 1 -0.72 -6.75 -8.57
C MET A 1 0.48 -5.81 -8.83
N PRO A 2 1.39 -6.02 -9.81
CA PRO A 2 2.40 -5.00 -10.16
C PRO A 2 1.79 -3.71 -10.74
N ASP A 3 0.74 -3.83 -11.57
CA ASP A 3 0.20 -2.70 -12.34
C ASP A 3 -0.37 -1.54 -11.50
N LEU A 4 -0.86 -1.80 -10.28
CA LEU A 4 -1.52 -0.75 -9.50
C LEU A 4 -0.56 0.37 -9.08
N LEU A 5 0.67 0.00 -8.68
CA LEU A 5 1.67 0.98 -8.25
C LEU A 5 2.17 1.81 -9.44
N ASP A 6 2.37 1.16 -10.59
CA ASP A 6 2.74 1.84 -11.83
C ASP A 6 1.64 2.76 -12.37
N GLN A 7 0.39 2.42 -12.10
CA GLN A 7 -0.77 3.22 -12.52
C GLN A 7 -0.98 4.42 -11.59
N LEU A 8 -0.76 4.26 -10.28
CA LEU A 8 -0.74 5.37 -9.31
C LEU A 8 0.43 6.34 -9.55
N ALA A 9 1.60 5.81 -9.95
CA ALA A 9 2.77 6.64 -10.29
C ALA A 9 2.54 7.48 -11.56
N ARG A 10 1.76 6.97 -12.53
CA ARG A 10 1.49 7.63 -13.81
C ARG A 10 0.27 8.55 -13.80
N ASP A 11 -0.73 8.29 -12.96
CA ASP A 11 -2.00 9.04 -12.94
C ASP A 11 -2.26 9.70 -11.59
N ARG A 12 -2.06 11.03 -11.54
CA ARG A 12 -2.30 11.86 -10.36
C ARG A 12 -3.77 12.02 -9.99
N GLY A 13 -4.66 12.02 -10.97
CA GLY A 13 -6.10 12.06 -10.70
C GLY A 13 -6.53 10.79 -9.96
N LEU A 14 -5.98 9.65 -10.39
CA LEU A 14 -6.18 8.36 -9.73
C LEU A 14 -5.58 8.35 -8.32
N ALA A 15 -4.34 8.83 -8.15
CA ALA A 15 -3.68 8.87 -6.84
C ALA A 15 -4.42 9.78 -5.84
N ALA A 16 -4.88 10.96 -6.28
CA ALA A 16 -5.64 11.88 -5.46
C ALA A 16 -7.04 11.34 -5.12
N ALA A 17 -7.76 10.76 -6.09
CA ALA A 17 -9.08 10.17 -5.87
C ALA A 17 -9.04 8.92 -4.97
N PHE A 18 -7.94 8.16 -5.04
CA PHE A 18 -7.65 7.05 -4.14
C PHE A 18 -7.41 7.55 -2.71
N PHE A 19 -6.65 8.64 -2.57
CA PHE A 19 -6.34 9.27 -1.28
C PHE A 19 -7.56 9.89 -0.58
N GLU A 20 -8.42 10.59 -1.31
CA GLU A 20 -9.57 11.30 -0.73
C GLU A 20 -10.73 10.35 -0.32
N GLY A 21 -10.55 9.04 -0.46
CA GLY A 21 -11.62 8.05 -0.22
C GLY A 21 -12.81 8.21 -1.17
N ARG A 22 -12.68 9.07 -2.20
CA ARG A 22 -13.70 9.29 -3.23
C ARG A 22 -13.78 8.11 -4.21
N LEU A 23 -12.74 7.30 -4.27
CA LEU A 23 -12.81 5.95 -4.79
C LEU A 23 -13.21 4.99 -3.65
N LEU A 24 -14.51 4.66 -3.56
CA LEU A 24 -15.00 3.46 -2.84
C LEU A 24 -14.15 2.19 -3.07
N PRO A 25 -13.52 1.98 -4.26
CA PRO A 25 -12.56 0.89 -4.47
C PRO A 25 -11.32 0.90 -3.57
N ALA A 26 -10.83 2.07 -3.15
CA ALA A 26 -9.53 2.21 -2.46
C ALA A 26 -9.57 1.71 -1.02
N ALA A 27 -10.59 2.13 -0.26
CA ALA A 27 -10.78 1.67 1.12
C ALA A 27 -11.04 0.16 1.16
N LYS A 28 -11.85 -0.34 0.23
CA LYS A 28 -12.12 -1.78 0.07
C LYS A 28 -10.87 -2.56 -0.32
N LEU A 29 -10.03 -2.00 -1.18
CA LEU A 29 -8.76 -2.63 -1.57
C LEU A 29 -7.80 -2.74 -0.38
N VAL A 30 -7.67 -1.68 0.43
CA VAL A 30 -6.82 -1.72 1.64
C VAL A 30 -7.35 -2.74 2.65
N GLU A 31 -8.67 -2.84 2.81
CA GLU A 31 -9.29 -3.86 3.64
C GLU A 31 -9.03 -5.28 3.13
N MET A 32 -9.16 -5.51 1.81
CA MET A 32 -8.82 -6.79 1.17
C MET A 32 -7.34 -7.15 1.34
N ILE A 33 -6.43 -6.18 1.19
CA ILE A 33 -4.99 -6.39 1.44
C ILE A 33 -4.76 -6.76 2.90
N GLY A 34 -5.42 -6.08 3.84
CA GLY A 34 -5.35 -6.41 5.27
C GLY A 34 -5.83 -7.83 5.56
N GLN A 35 -6.94 -8.25 4.97
CA GLN A 35 -7.46 -9.63 5.10
C GLN A 35 -6.51 -10.67 4.50
N LEU A 36 -5.86 -10.36 3.38
CA LEU A 36 -4.83 -11.23 2.80
C LEU A 36 -3.61 -11.36 3.71
N VAL A 37 -3.17 -10.26 4.33
CA VAL A 37 -2.06 -10.27 5.31
C VAL A 37 -2.42 -11.12 6.53
N GLU A 38 -3.63 -10.97 7.06
CA GLU A 38 -4.13 -11.82 8.16
C GLU A 38 -4.17 -13.31 7.78
N ALA A 39 -4.69 -13.66 6.61
CA ALA A 39 -4.71 -15.03 6.13
C ALA A 39 -3.28 -15.60 5.93
N ALA A 40 -2.37 -14.77 5.43
CA ALA A 40 -0.99 -15.15 5.17
C ALA A 40 -0.18 -15.42 6.45
N LYS A 41 -0.61 -14.97 7.63
CA LYS A 41 0.06 -15.31 8.91
C LYS A 41 0.13 -16.82 9.16
N THR A 42 -0.86 -17.56 8.67
CA THR A 42 -0.95 -19.02 8.88
C THR A 42 -0.09 -19.83 7.90
N SER A 43 0.34 -19.21 6.80
CA SER A 43 0.90 -19.91 5.64
C SER A 43 2.17 -19.27 5.06
N GLY A 44 2.58 -18.11 5.57
CA GLY A 44 3.69 -17.32 5.02
C GLY A 44 4.45 -16.53 6.09
N PRO A 45 5.55 -15.86 5.68
CA PRO A 45 6.42 -15.11 6.59
C PRO A 45 5.80 -13.73 6.88
N VAL A 46 4.73 -13.71 7.67
CA VAL A 46 4.10 -12.48 8.18
C VAL A 46 4.25 -12.46 9.70
N ARG A 47 4.71 -11.33 10.24
CA ARG A 47 4.81 -11.14 11.70
C ARG A 47 3.43 -11.29 12.37
N ALA A 48 3.39 -11.95 13.53
CA ALA A 48 2.14 -12.37 14.17
C ALA A 48 1.26 -11.20 14.64
N ASP A 49 1.89 -10.06 14.97
CA ASP A 49 1.25 -8.85 15.48
C ASP A 49 0.83 -7.85 14.40
N ALA A 50 1.16 -8.06 13.12
CA ALA A 50 0.73 -7.15 12.05
C ALA A 50 -0.77 -7.31 11.76
N GLY A 51 -1.56 -6.26 11.95
CA GLY A 51 -2.98 -6.24 11.65
C GLY A 51 -3.37 -5.44 10.40
N VAL A 52 -4.67 -5.47 10.08
CA VAL A 52 -5.27 -4.62 9.02
C VAL A 52 -4.95 -3.14 9.24
N LEU A 53 -4.91 -2.69 10.51
CA LEU A 53 -4.59 -1.31 10.85
C LEU A 53 -3.14 -0.97 10.51
N ASP A 54 -2.19 -1.84 10.82
CA ASP A 54 -0.77 -1.63 10.51
C ASP A 54 -0.55 -1.54 9.00
N VAL A 55 -1.17 -2.45 8.25
CA VAL A 55 -1.17 -2.42 6.77
C VAL A 55 -1.71 -1.09 6.28
N ARG A 56 -2.85 -0.63 6.81
CA ARG A 56 -3.46 0.64 6.41
C ARG A 56 -2.56 1.83 6.72
N VAL A 57 -2.03 1.91 7.93
CA VAL A 57 -1.18 3.03 8.38
C VAL A 57 0.11 3.08 7.56
N VAL A 58 0.78 1.95 7.39
CA VAL A 58 2.08 1.88 6.69
C VAL A 58 1.89 2.12 5.19
N LEU A 59 0.96 1.42 4.53
CA LEU A 59 0.73 1.55 3.10
C LEU A 59 0.23 2.96 2.75
N CYS A 60 -0.84 3.44 3.40
CA CYS A 60 -1.39 4.76 3.10
C CYS A 60 -0.45 5.88 3.52
N GLY A 61 0.31 5.70 4.62
CA GLY A 61 1.29 6.67 5.08
C GLY A 61 2.41 6.89 4.05
N VAL A 62 3.01 5.81 3.55
CA VAL A 62 4.06 5.87 2.53
C VAL A 62 3.55 6.48 1.23
N VAL A 63 2.42 6.00 0.71
CA VAL A 63 1.82 6.53 -0.53
C VAL A 63 1.53 8.03 -0.39
N ARG A 64 0.98 8.46 0.75
CA ARG A 64 0.73 9.88 1.02
C ARG A 64 2.01 10.69 1.01
N GLN A 65 3.08 10.21 1.62
CA GLN A 65 4.35 10.93 1.66
C GLN A 65 4.99 11.06 0.27
N LEU A 66 4.94 10.01 -0.56
CA LEU A 66 5.45 10.08 -1.93
C LEU A 66 4.68 11.11 -2.77
N ILE A 67 3.37 11.21 -2.58
CA ILE A 67 2.56 12.24 -3.23
C ILE A 67 2.94 13.65 -2.73
N VAL A 68 3.06 13.84 -1.41
CA VAL A 68 3.42 15.15 -0.80
C VAL A 68 4.80 15.63 -1.25
N LEU A 69 5.75 14.70 -1.43
CA LEU A 69 7.10 14.99 -1.90
C LEU A 69 7.19 15.23 -3.42
N ASP A 70 6.07 15.17 -4.15
CA ASP A 70 6.04 15.20 -5.62
C ASP A 70 6.94 14.12 -6.26
N GLU A 71 7.08 12.96 -5.61
CA GLU A 71 7.90 11.86 -6.12
C GLU A 71 7.20 11.15 -7.28
N ARG A 72 7.90 11.03 -8.41
CA ARG A 72 7.36 10.51 -9.67
C ARG A 72 8.14 9.33 -10.24
N ASP A 73 9.32 9.04 -9.69
CA ASP A 73 10.15 7.94 -10.18
C ASP A 73 9.55 6.58 -9.74
N PRO A 74 9.11 5.73 -10.68
CA PRO A 74 8.57 4.41 -10.35
C PRO A 74 9.56 3.55 -9.57
N ALA A 75 10.87 3.72 -9.75
CA ALA A 75 11.88 2.98 -9.00
C ALA A 75 11.84 3.33 -7.50
N VAL A 76 11.57 4.59 -7.17
CA VAL A 76 11.41 5.04 -5.78
C VAL A 76 10.16 4.41 -5.17
N TRP A 77 9.03 4.41 -5.89
CA TRP A 77 7.79 3.76 -5.46
C TRP A 77 7.97 2.25 -5.23
N HIS A 78 8.67 1.56 -6.14
CA HIS A 78 9.01 0.14 -5.99
C HIS A 78 9.89 -0.13 -4.77
N ARG A 79 10.89 0.72 -4.52
CA ARG A 79 11.74 0.62 -3.33
C ARG A 79 10.90 0.70 -2.06
N TYR A 80 9.98 1.65 -1.98
CA TYR A 80 9.11 1.80 -0.81
C TYR A 80 8.08 0.67 -0.67
N ALA A 81 7.57 0.11 -1.77
CA ALA A 81 6.78 -1.11 -1.73
C ALA A 81 7.57 -2.28 -1.11
N GLY A 82 8.86 -2.41 -1.46
CA GLY A 82 9.77 -3.37 -0.85
C GLY A 82 9.93 -3.15 0.66
N ILE A 83 10.06 -1.89 1.11
CA ILE A 83 10.16 -1.54 2.54
C ILE A 83 8.88 -1.90 3.29
N ILE A 84 7.70 -1.60 2.72
CA ILE A 84 6.40 -1.98 3.31
C ILE A 84 6.33 -3.50 3.50
N LEU A 85 6.68 -4.27 2.48
CA LEU A 85 6.67 -5.74 2.56
C LEU A 85 7.69 -6.26 3.58
N ALA A 86 8.87 -5.64 3.68
CA ALA A 86 9.86 -6.00 4.68
C ALA A 86 9.38 -5.72 6.12
N ALA A 87 8.63 -4.64 6.33
CA ALA A 87 8.05 -4.30 7.64
C ALA A 87 6.99 -5.30 8.14
N LEU A 88 6.42 -6.10 7.23
CA LEU A 88 5.45 -7.15 7.54
C LEU A 88 6.10 -8.53 7.75
N ARG A 89 7.40 -8.69 7.47
CA ARG A 89 8.11 -9.94 7.72
C ARG A 89 8.48 -10.08 9.20
N PRO A 90 8.70 -11.32 9.70
CA PRO A 90 9.21 -11.58 11.04
C PRO A 90 10.55 -10.88 11.32
#